data_AF-A0A1B8UU66-F1
#
_entry.id   AF-A0A1B8UU66-F1
#
_cell.length_a   1.000
_cell.length_b   1.000
_cell.length_c   1.000
_cell.angle_alpha   90.00
_cell.angle_beta   90.00
_cell.angle_gamma   90.00
#
_symmetry.space_group_name_H-M   'P 1'
#
loop_
_entity.id
_entity.type
_entity.pdbx_description
1 polymer ?
#
loop_
_entity_poly.entity_id
_entity_poly.type
_entity_poly.pdbx_seq_one_letter_code
_entity_poly.pdbx_strand_id
1 'polypeptide(L)'
;MPQVDNEEREQATVNEQPSETAEEQATAEEVEARVRLQEAIHHVNELYQKQRYKEALEEAMRLQQQYPEHPTVMALTAVVHKPVAPDQALYWASEALKRDTRLPDAWRVRMSIYYERQEWPAFETAARQLAAVTEEDPTPHLLLAQYQLRKGALDQALLSLERSIDIEPAGIAYATYSYVLAQLKRYPESREAERNALAWQERHSYTLMQLAWAADQRGEPERAMQFMQDAIRLNPEDNQVRVEYMDALQKSHPWFRFVWWPAQMLQKLSPWILVILWAAFAIIQPTLLIAFIVLHVSTYWISRGFVNWKVYGKLWVS
;
A
#
# COMPACT_ATOMS: atom_id res chain seq x y z
N MET A 1 72.92 60.68 -17.06
CA MET A 1 71.45 60.76 -17.00
C MET A 1 70.88 59.57 -17.76
N PRO A 2 69.87 58.87 -17.26
CA PRO A 2 69.54 58.48 -15.86
C PRO A 2 69.46 56.93 -15.72
N GLN A 3 69.76 56.30 -14.58
CA GLN A 3 68.91 56.07 -13.39
C GLN A 3 67.49 55.59 -13.72
N VAL A 4 67.10 54.38 -13.28
CA VAL A 4 66.10 54.14 -12.21
C VAL A 4 66.17 52.67 -11.78
N ASP A 5 66.63 52.48 -10.55
CA ASP A 5 66.19 51.58 -9.48
C ASP A 5 65.67 50.18 -9.80
N ASN A 6 66.50 49.22 -9.37
CA ASN A 6 66.13 47.88 -8.96
C ASN A 6 66.29 47.83 -7.44
N GLU A 7 65.24 48.10 -6.67
CA GLU A 7 65.16 47.78 -5.22
C GLU A 7 63.70 47.95 -4.75
N GLU A 8 63.20 46.95 -4.01
CA GLU A 8 61.99 46.98 -3.16
C GLU A 8 60.60 47.08 -3.84
N ARG A 9 60.11 45.95 -4.38
CA ARG A 9 58.69 45.56 -4.25
C ARG A 9 58.55 44.06 -4.03
N GLU A 10 59.22 43.59 -2.99
CA GLU A 10 58.87 42.36 -2.29
C GLU A 10 58.28 42.82 -0.95
N GLN A 11 57.21 42.17 -0.47
CA GLN A 11 56.38 42.52 0.70
C GLN A 11 55.12 43.36 0.40
N ALA A 12 54.05 42.67 0.01
CA ALA A 12 52.76 42.71 0.71
C ALA A 12 51.76 41.76 0.02
N THR A 13 52.11 40.49 -0.12
CA THR A 13 51.08 39.45 -0.06
C THR A 13 50.62 39.41 1.39
N VAL A 14 49.68 40.29 1.74
CA VAL A 14 48.88 40.11 2.95
C VAL A 14 48.12 38.81 2.71
N ASN A 15 48.69 37.73 3.23
CA ASN A 15 48.01 36.48 3.42
C ASN A 15 46.96 36.78 4.50
N GLU A 16 45.83 37.36 4.10
CA GLU A 16 44.63 37.43 4.94
C GLU A 16 44.17 35.99 5.11
N GLN A 17 44.79 35.29 6.08
CA GLN A 17 44.10 34.19 6.73
C GLN A 17 42.74 34.76 7.16
N PRO A 18 41.62 34.12 6.79
CA PRO A 18 40.32 34.59 7.24
C PRO A 18 40.39 34.83 8.75
N SER A 19 40.02 36.04 9.20
CA SER A 19 39.98 36.33 10.63
C SER A 19 39.15 35.25 11.32
N GLU A 20 39.62 34.68 12.44
CA GLU A 20 38.90 33.62 13.18
C GLU A 20 37.42 33.98 13.39
N THR A 21 37.12 35.26 13.57
CA THR A 21 35.75 35.82 13.67
C THR A 21 34.88 35.65 12.43
N ALA A 22 35.46 35.67 11.23
CA ALA A 22 34.73 35.48 9.96
C ALA A 22 34.44 34.00 9.68
N GLU A 23 35.36 33.10 10.05
CA GLU A 23 35.11 31.65 10.02
C GLU A 23 34.06 31.25 11.08
N GLU A 24 34.13 31.84 12.27
CA GLU A 24 33.15 31.62 13.35
C GLU A 24 31.75 32.18 12.99
N GLN A 25 31.68 33.30 12.27
CA GLN A 25 30.41 33.84 11.75
C GLN A 25 29.84 33.02 10.59
N ALA A 26 30.69 32.59 9.64
CA ALA A 26 30.25 31.74 8.53
C ALA A 26 29.72 30.39 9.02
N THR A 27 30.38 29.80 10.02
CA THR A 27 29.91 28.55 10.65
C THR A 27 28.61 28.75 11.43
N ALA A 28 28.43 29.89 12.11
CA ALA A 28 27.17 30.21 12.79
C ALA A 28 25.99 30.37 11.81
N GLU A 29 26.18 31.07 10.69
CA GLU A 29 25.17 31.23 9.64
C GLU A 29 24.78 29.90 8.99
N GLU A 30 25.76 29.02 8.73
CA GLU A 30 25.51 27.67 8.20
C GLU A 30 24.70 26.80 9.17
N VAL A 31 25.03 26.85 10.46
CA VAL A 31 24.27 26.11 11.50
C VAL A 31 22.84 26.63 11.58
N GLU A 32 22.65 27.96 11.57
CA GLU A 32 21.32 28.56 11.60
C GLU A 32 20.49 28.18 10.36
N ALA A 33 21.10 28.19 9.17
CA ALA A 33 20.44 27.76 7.94
C ALA A 33 20.02 26.28 7.99
N ARG A 34 20.86 25.40 8.55
CA ARG A 34 20.52 23.98 8.75
C ARG A 34 19.35 23.80 9.72
N VAL A 35 19.31 24.57 10.80
CA VAL A 35 18.20 24.54 11.77
C VAL A 35 16.90 25.00 11.10
N ARG A 36 16.93 26.13 10.40
CA ARG A 36 15.76 26.64 9.66
C ARG A 36 15.24 25.64 8.62
N LEU A 37 16.15 24.99 7.90
CA LEU A 37 15.77 23.94 6.94
C LEU A 37 15.11 22.75 7.63
N GLN A 38 15.68 22.29 8.75
CA GLN A 38 15.13 21.17 9.54
C GLN A 38 13.72 21.49 10.06
N GLU A 39 13.50 22.71 10.57
CA GLU A 39 12.20 23.18 11.04
C GLU A 39 11.16 23.22 9.90
N ALA A 40 11.56 23.72 8.73
CA ALA A 40 10.68 23.77 7.57
C ALA A 40 10.31 22.37 7.06
N ILE A 41 11.28 21.44 7.01
CA ILE A 41 11.03 20.02 6.69
C ILE A 41 10.05 19.41 7.69
N HIS A 42 10.23 19.68 8.99
CA HIS A 42 9.33 19.21 10.02
C HIS A 42 7.90 19.73 9.80
N HIS A 43 7.75 21.02 9.50
CA HIS A 43 6.44 21.61 9.21
C HIS A 43 5.76 20.97 7.99
N VAL A 44 6.50 20.72 6.90
CA VAL A 44 5.96 19.98 5.73
C VAL A 44 5.48 18.58 6.14
N ASN A 45 6.27 17.88 6.95
CA ASN A 45 5.89 16.55 7.44
C ASN A 45 4.62 16.61 8.30
N GLU A 46 4.47 17.61 9.18
CA GLU A 46 3.24 17.79 9.94
C GLU A 46 2.01 18.02 9.05
N LEU A 47 2.14 18.88 8.04
CA LEU A 47 1.08 19.14 7.07
C LEU A 47 0.69 17.85 6.33
N TYR A 48 1.69 17.05 5.95
CA TYR A 48 1.47 15.75 5.32
C TYR A 48 0.73 14.78 6.25
N GLN A 49 1.13 14.67 7.53
CA GLN A 49 0.45 13.82 8.52
C GLN A 49 -1.00 14.26 8.77
N LYS A 50 -1.27 15.57 8.74
CA LYS A 50 -2.62 16.15 8.81
C LYS A 50 -3.41 15.99 7.49
N GLN A 51 -2.89 15.27 6.50
CA GLN A 51 -3.45 15.05 5.17
C GLN A 51 -3.69 16.35 4.37
N ARG A 52 -3.02 17.44 4.74
CA ARG A 52 -3.08 18.73 4.05
C ARG A 52 -2.10 18.74 2.87
N TYR A 53 -2.25 17.77 1.96
CA TYR A 53 -1.27 17.48 0.91
C TYR A 53 -0.99 18.65 -0.02
N LYS A 54 -2.00 19.49 -0.31
CA LYS A 54 -1.82 20.67 -1.16
C LYS A 54 -0.89 21.71 -0.52
N GLU A 55 -1.09 21.96 0.77
CA GLU A 55 -0.30 22.94 1.52
C GLU A 55 1.12 22.42 1.77
N ALA A 56 1.24 21.13 2.11
CA ALA A 56 2.53 20.46 2.18
C ALA A 56 3.29 20.57 0.85
N LEU A 57 2.58 20.45 -0.28
CA LEU A 57 3.19 20.53 -1.61
C LEU A 57 3.68 21.94 -1.93
N GLU A 58 2.86 22.96 -1.65
CA GLU A 58 3.26 24.35 -1.83
C GLU A 58 4.51 24.69 -1.02
N GLU A 59 4.57 24.25 0.23
CA GLU A 59 5.72 24.50 1.11
C GLU A 59 6.97 23.70 0.68
N ALA A 60 6.82 22.42 0.32
CA ALA A 60 7.92 21.61 -0.23
C ALA A 60 8.48 22.21 -1.53
N MET A 61 7.61 22.73 -2.41
CA MET A 61 8.04 23.41 -3.63
C MET A 61 8.79 24.71 -3.35
N ARG A 62 8.41 25.47 -2.32
CA ARG A 62 9.19 26.66 -1.88
C ARG A 62 10.57 26.25 -1.38
N LEU A 63 10.67 25.20 -0.57
CA LEU A 63 11.95 24.67 -0.13
C LEU A 63 12.80 24.19 -1.30
N GLN A 64 12.21 23.52 -2.28
CA GLN A 64 12.92 23.08 -3.48
C GLN A 64 13.44 24.26 -4.32
N GLN A 65 12.75 25.41 -4.34
CA GLN A 65 13.26 26.61 -4.99
C GLN A 65 14.43 27.24 -4.24
N GLN A 66 14.40 27.22 -2.90
CA GLN A 66 15.47 27.75 -2.06
C GLN A 66 16.71 26.85 -2.04
N TYR A 67 16.48 25.53 -2.08
CA TYR A 67 17.51 24.48 -1.98
C TYR A 67 17.42 23.50 -3.16
N PRO A 68 17.64 23.95 -4.41
CA PRO A 68 17.37 23.17 -5.62
C PRO A 68 18.19 21.90 -5.73
N GLU A 69 19.34 21.84 -5.08
CA GLU A 69 20.30 20.75 -5.18
C GLU A 69 20.33 19.87 -3.90
N HIS A 70 19.48 20.17 -2.90
CA HIS A 70 19.54 19.50 -1.60
C HIS A 70 18.79 18.15 -1.63
N PRO A 71 19.50 17.01 -1.44
CA PRO A 71 18.92 15.66 -1.59
C PRO A 71 17.69 15.41 -0.73
N THR A 72 17.71 15.82 0.54
CA THR A 72 16.58 15.65 1.47
C THR A 72 15.35 16.44 1.05
N VAL A 73 15.53 17.63 0.44
CA VAL A 73 14.41 18.45 -0.02
C VAL A 73 13.78 17.85 -1.26
N MET A 74 14.60 17.28 -2.16
CA MET A 74 14.09 16.50 -3.29
C MET A 74 13.33 15.25 -2.83
N ALA A 75 13.85 14.53 -1.83
CA ALA A 75 13.18 13.35 -1.26
C ALA A 75 11.85 13.73 -0.57
N LEU A 76 11.82 14.82 0.19
CA LEU A 76 10.60 15.36 0.80
C LEU A 76 9.58 15.74 -0.29
N THR A 77 10.03 16.42 -1.34
CA THR A 77 9.20 16.78 -2.49
C THR A 77 8.60 15.53 -3.14
N ALA A 78 9.38 14.45 -3.27
CA ALA A 78 8.88 13.16 -3.76
C ALA A 78 7.79 12.56 -2.87
N VAL A 79 7.96 12.59 -1.55
CA VAL A 79 6.95 12.10 -0.58
C VAL A 79 5.64 12.85 -0.75
N VAL A 80 5.70 14.17 -0.81
CA VAL A 80 4.52 15.02 -0.89
C VAL A 80 3.82 14.94 -2.26
N HIS A 81 4.58 14.72 -3.34
CA HIS A 81 4.00 14.47 -4.66
C HIS A 81 3.28 13.13 -4.76
N LYS A 82 3.67 12.09 -4.00
CA LYS A 82 3.10 10.73 -4.13
C LYS A 82 1.57 10.70 -4.19
N PRO A 83 0.80 11.31 -3.26
CA PRO A 83 -0.66 11.26 -3.28
C PRO A 83 -1.31 12.07 -4.41
N VAL A 84 -0.60 13.04 -5.01
CA VAL A 84 -1.17 13.98 -6.00
C VAL A 84 -0.75 13.61 -7.43
N ALA A 85 0.53 13.29 -7.62
CA ALA A 85 1.18 13.05 -8.90
C ALA A 85 2.30 12.00 -8.73
N PRO A 86 1.99 10.69 -8.76
CA PRO A 86 2.96 9.63 -8.50
C PRO A 86 4.12 9.60 -9.52
N ASP A 87 3.90 10.01 -10.77
CA ASP A 87 5.00 10.09 -11.75
C ASP A 87 6.01 11.20 -11.41
N GLN A 88 5.53 12.35 -10.91
CA GLN A 88 6.41 13.41 -10.42
C GLN A 88 7.14 12.98 -9.14
N ALA A 89 6.47 12.21 -8.28
CA ALA A 89 7.10 11.63 -7.09
C ALA A 89 8.26 10.70 -7.46
N LEU A 90 8.09 9.84 -8.47
CA LEU A 90 9.17 8.98 -8.97
C LEU A 90 10.33 9.79 -9.57
N TYR A 91 10.04 10.87 -10.30
CA TYR A 91 11.06 11.78 -10.83
C TYR A 91 11.90 12.37 -9.71
N TRP A 92 11.27 13.02 -8.72
CA TRP A 92 11.99 13.66 -7.62
C TRP A 92 12.73 12.66 -6.73
N ALA A 93 12.15 11.49 -6.47
CA ALA A 93 12.85 10.42 -5.74
C ALA A 93 14.10 9.96 -6.50
N SER A 94 14.04 9.91 -7.83
CA SER A 94 15.20 9.54 -8.66
C SER A 94 16.26 10.63 -8.67
N GLU A 95 15.90 11.90 -8.75
CA GLU A 95 16.85 13.02 -8.63
C GLU A 95 17.52 13.04 -7.25
N ALA A 96 16.76 12.84 -6.17
CA ALA A 96 17.29 12.74 -4.83
C ALA A 96 18.35 11.63 -4.71
N LEU A 97 18.02 10.43 -5.23
CA LEU A 97 18.90 9.25 -5.17
C LEU A 97 20.13 9.34 -6.06
N LYS A 98 20.14 10.21 -7.09
CA LYS A 98 21.37 10.52 -7.84
C LYS A 98 22.37 11.31 -7.00
N ARG A 99 21.90 12.07 -6.00
CA ARG A 99 22.74 12.89 -5.12
C ARG A 99 23.15 12.14 -3.86
N ASP A 100 22.20 11.46 -3.24
CA ASP A 100 22.45 10.64 -2.06
C ASP A 100 21.60 9.37 -2.10
N THR A 101 22.28 8.22 -2.12
CA THR A 101 21.64 6.90 -2.16
C THR A 101 21.13 6.44 -0.80
N ARG A 102 21.49 7.13 0.30
CA ARG A 102 21.13 6.77 1.68
C ARG A 102 19.86 7.48 2.17
N LEU A 103 19.00 7.91 1.25
CA LEU A 103 17.74 8.59 1.56
C LEU A 103 16.58 7.59 1.66
N PRO A 104 16.09 7.28 2.88
CA PRO A 104 15.04 6.28 3.07
C PRO A 104 13.71 6.71 2.46
N ASP A 105 13.37 7.99 2.57
CA ASP A 105 12.10 8.53 2.06
C ASP A 105 11.98 8.37 0.54
N ALA A 106 13.07 8.61 -0.19
CA ALA A 106 13.09 8.43 -1.64
C ALA A 106 12.92 6.96 -2.04
N TRP A 107 13.58 6.02 -1.34
CA TRP A 107 13.38 4.59 -1.57
C TRP A 107 11.97 4.13 -1.20
N ARG A 108 11.40 4.65 -0.11
CA ARG A 108 10.04 4.34 0.34
C ARG A 108 9.00 4.78 -0.68
N VAL A 109 9.14 5.98 -1.25
CA VAL A 109 8.27 6.47 -2.34
C VAL A 109 8.34 5.54 -3.55
N ARG A 110 9.55 5.21 -4.03
CA ARG A 110 9.73 4.30 -5.16
C ARG A 110 9.13 2.93 -4.90
N MET A 111 9.44 2.33 -3.74
CA MET A 111 8.92 1.03 -3.33
C MET A 111 7.38 1.03 -3.33
N SER A 112 6.75 2.00 -2.68
CA SER A 112 5.29 2.08 -2.59
C SER A 112 4.64 2.21 -3.96
N ILE A 113 5.16 3.09 -4.82
CA ILE A 113 4.59 3.31 -6.16
C ILE A 113 4.76 2.07 -7.04
N TYR A 114 5.95 1.45 -7.04
CA TYR A 114 6.18 0.22 -7.81
C TYR A 114 5.34 -0.95 -7.30
N TYR A 115 5.09 -1.04 -5.98
CA TYR A 115 4.19 -2.03 -5.40
C TYR A 115 2.74 -1.84 -5.88
N GLU A 116 2.23 -0.61 -5.80
CA GLU A 116 0.87 -0.25 -6.25
C GLU A 116 0.67 -0.50 -7.75
N ARG A 117 1.70 -0.22 -8.57
CA ARG A 117 1.71 -0.45 -10.03
C ARG A 117 2.04 -1.88 -10.44
N GLN A 118 2.36 -2.75 -9.48
CA GLN A 118 2.79 -4.14 -9.74
C GLN A 118 4.05 -4.24 -10.63
N GLU A 119 4.92 -3.22 -10.58
CA GLU A 119 6.20 -3.20 -11.28
C GLU A 119 7.26 -3.99 -10.48
N TRP A 120 7.09 -5.31 -10.44
CA TRP A 120 7.77 -6.18 -9.50
C TRP A 120 9.30 -6.10 -9.45
N PRO A 121 10.04 -6.04 -10.58
CA PRO A 121 11.51 -5.94 -10.53
C PRO A 121 11.99 -4.62 -9.90
N ALA A 122 11.29 -3.52 -10.20
CA ALA A 122 11.60 -2.20 -9.66
C ALA A 122 11.23 -2.12 -8.17
N PHE A 123 10.08 -2.70 -7.79
CA PHE A 123 9.67 -2.86 -6.40
C PHE A 123 10.71 -3.63 -5.58
N GLU A 124 11.12 -4.81 -6.02
CA GLU A 124 12.07 -5.66 -5.27
C GLU A 124 13.38 -4.92 -5.05
N THR A 125 13.87 -4.21 -6.08
CA THR A 125 15.08 -3.39 -5.97
C THR A 125 14.89 -2.29 -4.93
N ALA A 126 13.81 -1.51 -5.01
CA ALA A 126 13.55 -0.41 -4.09
C ALA A 126 13.36 -0.88 -2.65
N ALA A 127 12.66 -2.01 -2.43
CA ALA A 127 12.44 -2.58 -1.10
C ALA A 127 13.74 -3.07 -0.47
N ARG A 128 14.62 -3.74 -1.24
CA ARG A 128 15.94 -4.17 -0.76
C ARG A 128 16.84 -2.99 -0.42
N GLN A 129 16.82 -1.94 -1.24
CA GLN A 129 17.59 -0.71 -0.98
C GLN A 129 17.07 0.00 0.26
N LEU A 130 15.75 0.11 0.44
CA LEU A 130 15.15 0.66 1.65
C LEU A 130 15.59 -0.13 2.88
N ALA A 131 15.44 -1.45 2.88
CA ALA A 131 15.87 -2.32 3.98
C ALA A 131 17.38 -2.20 4.30
N ALA A 132 18.22 -1.88 3.31
CA ALA A 132 19.65 -1.68 3.51
C ALA A 132 19.99 -0.31 4.14
N VAL A 133 19.15 0.71 3.95
CA VAL A 133 19.36 2.06 4.52
C VAL A 133 18.60 2.29 5.82
N THR A 134 17.57 1.50 6.11
CA THR A 134 16.78 1.53 7.35
C THR A 134 16.67 0.16 7.98
N GLU A 135 17.36 -0.05 9.11
CA GLU A 135 17.29 -1.31 9.87
C GLU A 135 16.01 -1.44 10.70
N GLU A 136 15.34 -0.33 10.97
CA GLU A 136 14.18 -0.22 11.87
C GLU A 136 12.83 -0.12 11.14
N ASP A 137 12.82 -0.17 9.79
CA ASP A 137 11.56 -0.12 9.02
C ASP A 137 11.08 -1.55 8.71
N PRO A 138 9.96 -2.01 9.30
CA PRO A 138 9.42 -3.36 9.04
C PRO A 138 8.76 -3.47 7.66
N THR A 139 8.35 -2.34 7.08
CA THR A 139 7.56 -2.26 5.85
C THR A 139 8.19 -2.96 4.65
N PRO A 140 9.48 -2.71 4.29
CA PRO A 140 10.10 -3.39 3.15
C PRO A 140 10.09 -4.91 3.32
N HIS A 141 10.31 -5.41 4.54
CA HIS A 141 10.32 -6.83 4.85
C HIS A 141 8.93 -7.47 4.71
N LEU A 142 7.88 -6.82 5.24
CA LEU A 142 6.50 -7.28 5.08
C LEU A 142 6.07 -7.32 3.60
N LEU A 143 6.36 -6.27 2.84
CA LEU A 143 5.97 -6.21 1.42
C LEU A 143 6.80 -7.17 0.56
N LEU A 144 8.10 -7.35 0.83
CA LEU A 144 8.92 -8.37 0.17
C LEU A 144 8.36 -9.77 0.43
N ALA A 145 7.91 -10.07 1.64
CA ALA A 145 7.29 -11.35 1.95
C ALA A 145 6.00 -11.58 1.15
N GLN A 146 5.14 -10.58 1.04
CA GLN A 146 3.91 -10.68 0.24
C GLN A 146 4.23 -10.93 -1.24
N TYR A 147 5.27 -10.26 -1.77
CA TYR A 147 5.75 -10.49 -3.13
C TYR A 147 6.35 -11.89 -3.32
N GLN A 148 7.18 -12.35 -2.39
CA GLN A 148 7.79 -13.68 -2.41
C GLN A 148 6.73 -14.79 -2.33
N LEU A 149 5.70 -14.60 -1.50
CA LEU A 149 4.53 -15.47 -1.42
C LEU A 149 3.80 -15.58 -2.76
N ARG A 150 3.57 -14.45 -3.47
CA ARG A 150 2.97 -14.47 -4.82
C ARG A 150 3.80 -15.24 -5.84
N LYS A 151 5.12 -15.29 -5.67
CA LYS A 151 6.05 -16.07 -6.50
C LYS A 151 6.20 -17.53 -6.07
N GLY A 152 5.57 -17.93 -4.96
CA GLY A 152 5.74 -19.25 -4.37
C GLY A 152 7.09 -19.46 -3.67
N ALA A 153 7.87 -18.39 -3.43
CA ALA A 153 9.12 -18.45 -2.70
C ALA A 153 8.86 -18.45 -1.17
N LEU A 154 8.21 -19.51 -0.68
CA LEU A 154 7.65 -19.57 0.68
C LEU A 154 8.73 -19.46 1.77
N ASP A 155 9.90 -20.11 1.61
CA ASP A 155 10.98 -20.04 2.59
C ASP A 155 11.56 -18.63 2.72
N GLN A 156 11.70 -17.91 1.59
CA GLN A 156 12.14 -16.52 1.61
C GLN A 156 11.09 -15.61 2.25
N ALA A 157 9.81 -15.88 2.00
CA ALA A 157 8.71 -15.15 2.61
C ALA A 157 8.71 -15.30 4.14
N LEU A 158 8.99 -16.49 4.67
CA LEU A 158 9.14 -16.70 6.11
C LEU A 158 10.26 -15.83 6.69
N LEU A 159 11.46 -15.86 6.11
CA LEU A 159 12.60 -15.08 6.59
C LEU A 159 12.30 -13.58 6.58
N SER A 160 11.65 -13.09 5.53
CA SER A 160 11.23 -11.69 5.44
C SER A 160 10.18 -11.35 6.50
N LEU A 161 9.23 -12.24 6.79
CA LEU A 161 8.22 -12.01 7.84
C LEU A 161 8.81 -12.06 9.23
N GLU A 162 9.72 -12.99 9.50
CA GLU A 162 10.47 -13.08 10.75
C GLU A 162 11.20 -11.76 11.00
N ARG A 163 11.92 -11.25 9.99
CA ARG A 163 12.59 -9.96 10.11
C ARG A 163 11.61 -8.80 10.34
N SER A 164 10.47 -8.79 9.64
CA SER A 164 9.44 -7.77 9.86
C SER A 164 8.88 -7.81 11.29
N ILE A 165 8.61 -9.01 11.82
CA ILE A 165 8.06 -9.23 13.16
C ILE A 165 9.09 -8.89 14.24
N ASP A 166 10.37 -9.21 14.01
CA ASP A 166 11.46 -8.89 14.93
C ASP A 166 11.67 -7.37 15.09
N ILE A 167 11.48 -6.61 13.99
CA ILE A 167 11.56 -5.15 14.00
C ILE A 167 10.33 -4.55 14.69
N GLU A 168 9.14 -4.85 14.16
CA GLU A 168 7.88 -4.37 14.71
C GLU A 168 6.81 -5.47 14.60
N PRO A 169 6.46 -6.12 15.72
CA PRO A 169 5.37 -7.06 15.75
C PRO A 169 4.06 -6.38 15.33
N ALA A 170 3.35 -6.96 14.35
CA ALA A 170 2.07 -6.43 13.89
C ALA A 170 1.10 -7.56 13.51
N GLY A 171 -0.20 -7.32 13.71
CA GLY A 171 -1.24 -8.31 13.42
C GLY A 171 -1.22 -8.78 11.97
N ILE A 172 -0.98 -7.86 11.02
CA ILE A 172 -0.86 -8.21 9.61
C ILE A 172 0.36 -9.08 9.31
N ALA A 173 1.51 -8.80 9.93
CA ALA A 173 2.72 -9.59 9.74
C ALA A 173 2.52 -11.03 10.26
N TYR A 174 1.93 -11.19 11.45
CA TYR A 174 1.56 -12.51 11.98
C TYR A 174 0.52 -13.24 11.13
N ALA A 175 -0.47 -12.53 10.57
CA ALA A 175 -1.47 -13.15 9.72
C ALA A 175 -0.88 -13.64 8.39
N THR A 176 -0.01 -12.85 7.75
CA THR A 176 0.73 -13.29 6.56
C THR A 176 1.67 -14.45 6.92
N TYR A 177 2.34 -14.41 8.08
CA TYR A 177 3.20 -15.51 8.57
C TYR A 177 2.40 -16.80 8.76
N SER A 178 1.22 -16.72 9.38
CA SER A 178 0.28 -17.84 9.52
C SER A 178 -0.06 -18.46 8.16
N TYR A 179 -0.31 -17.63 7.15
CA TYR A 179 -0.64 -18.10 5.81
C TYR A 179 0.54 -18.80 5.12
N VAL A 180 1.75 -18.22 5.19
CA VAL A 180 2.96 -18.87 4.63
C VAL A 180 3.24 -20.21 5.32
N LEU A 181 3.12 -20.28 6.64
CA LEU A 181 3.27 -21.53 7.39
C LEU A 181 2.22 -22.58 6.99
N ALA A 182 0.98 -22.15 6.72
CA ALA A 182 -0.07 -23.06 6.26
C ALA A 182 0.23 -23.63 4.87
N GLN A 183 0.71 -22.80 3.93
CA GLN A 183 1.17 -23.24 2.60
C GLN A 183 2.31 -24.26 2.69
N LEU A 184 3.21 -24.09 3.66
CA LEU A 184 4.29 -25.02 3.98
C LEU A 184 3.84 -26.26 4.79
N LYS A 185 2.54 -26.40 5.07
CA LYS A 185 1.96 -27.48 5.87
C LYS A 185 2.44 -27.53 7.32
N ARG A 186 3.02 -26.44 7.83
CA ARG A 186 3.41 -26.24 9.24
C ARG A 186 2.20 -25.79 10.07
N TYR A 187 1.17 -26.63 10.10
CA TYR A 187 -0.15 -26.26 10.63
C TYR A 187 -0.17 -25.87 12.12
N PRO A 188 0.57 -26.52 13.04
CA PRO A 188 0.60 -26.11 14.44
C PRO A 188 1.15 -24.68 14.62
N GLU A 189 2.22 -24.36 13.91
CA GLU A 189 2.88 -23.05 13.97
C GLU A 189 2.02 -21.98 13.29
N SER A 190 1.36 -22.34 12.20
CA SER A 190 0.38 -21.47 11.53
C SER A 190 -0.76 -21.07 12.48
N ARG A 191 -1.26 -21.99 13.32
CA ARG A 191 -2.28 -21.68 14.33
C ARG A 191 -1.75 -20.79 15.46
N GLU A 192 -0.48 -20.92 15.83
CA GLU A 192 0.15 -20.02 16.80
C GLU A 192 0.28 -18.61 16.23
N ALA A 193 0.76 -18.48 15.00
CA ALA A 193 0.84 -17.20 14.30
C ALA A 193 -0.56 -16.55 14.15
N GLU A 194 -1.60 -17.34 13.90
CA GLU A 194 -2.99 -16.83 13.90
C GLU A 194 -3.41 -16.30 15.28
N ARG A 195 -3.10 -17.01 16.37
CA ARG A 195 -3.39 -16.53 17.72
C ARG A 195 -2.71 -15.20 17.99
N ASN A 196 -1.43 -15.08 17.59
CA ASN A 196 -0.67 -13.85 17.71
C ASN A 196 -1.29 -12.73 16.89
N ALA A 197 -1.71 -13.00 15.65
CA ALA A 197 -2.41 -12.02 14.81
C ALA A 197 -3.72 -11.52 15.45
N LEU A 198 -4.51 -12.42 16.05
CA LEU A 198 -5.80 -12.10 16.67
C LEU A 198 -5.69 -11.40 18.04
N ALA A 199 -4.51 -11.47 18.68
CA ALA A 199 -4.23 -10.74 19.92
C ALA A 199 -4.12 -9.22 19.69
N TRP A 200 -3.88 -8.79 18.45
CA TRP A 200 -3.85 -7.38 18.09
C TRP A 200 -5.24 -6.75 18.08
N GLN A 201 -5.36 -5.59 18.71
CA GLN A 201 -6.64 -4.86 18.83
C GLN A 201 -7.11 -4.31 17.48
N GLU A 202 -6.18 -3.85 16.64
CA GLU A 202 -6.49 -3.33 15.32
C GLU A 202 -6.79 -4.48 14.35
N ARG A 203 -8.08 -4.70 14.11
CA ARG A 203 -8.56 -5.65 13.11
C ARG A 203 -8.78 -4.91 11.80
N HIS A 204 -8.00 -5.27 10.79
CA HIS A 204 -8.17 -4.80 9.41
C HIS A 204 -8.74 -5.92 8.54
N SER A 205 -9.53 -5.57 7.51
CA SER A 205 -10.15 -6.54 6.60
C SER A 205 -9.09 -7.43 5.93
N TYR A 206 -7.96 -6.84 5.52
CA TYR A 206 -6.86 -7.58 4.90
C TYR A 206 -6.20 -8.59 5.87
N THR A 207 -6.04 -8.25 7.15
CA THR A 207 -5.52 -9.18 8.17
C THR A 207 -6.42 -10.41 8.31
N LEU A 208 -7.73 -10.20 8.41
CA LEU A 208 -8.70 -11.29 8.49
C LEU A 208 -8.73 -12.14 7.21
N MET A 209 -8.54 -11.53 6.05
CA MET A 209 -8.46 -12.25 4.77
C MET A 209 -7.22 -13.17 4.72
N GLN A 210 -6.07 -12.71 5.20
CA GLN A 210 -4.87 -13.56 5.33
C GLN A 210 -5.10 -14.75 6.27
N LEU A 211 -5.78 -14.53 7.40
CA LEU A 211 -6.16 -15.61 8.32
C LEU A 211 -7.19 -16.57 7.69
N ALA A 212 -8.12 -16.06 6.90
CA ALA A 212 -9.07 -16.88 6.16
C ALA A 212 -8.36 -17.82 5.17
N TRP A 213 -7.41 -17.29 4.40
CA TRP A 213 -6.59 -18.12 3.50
C TRP A 213 -5.71 -19.10 4.26
N ALA A 214 -5.14 -18.71 5.41
CA ALA A 214 -4.39 -19.63 6.27
C ALA A 214 -5.27 -20.80 6.75
N ALA A 215 -6.48 -20.51 7.24
CA ALA A 215 -7.44 -21.53 7.66
C ALA A 215 -7.87 -22.45 6.50
N ASP A 216 -8.10 -21.91 5.30
CA ASP A 216 -8.42 -22.69 4.11
C ASP A 216 -7.29 -23.68 3.77
N GLN A 217 -6.03 -23.24 3.80
CA GLN A 217 -4.86 -24.10 3.57
C GLN A 217 -4.65 -25.17 4.63
N ARG A 218 -5.12 -24.92 5.86
CA ARG A 218 -5.15 -25.94 6.93
C ARG A 218 -6.31 -26.92 6.81
N GLY A 219 -7.22 -26.74 5.85
CA GLY A 219 -8.43 -27.55 5.71
C GLY A 219 -9.48 -27.23 6.78
N GLU A 220 -9.58 -25.98 7.21
CA GLU A 220 -10.53 -25.49 8.22
C GLU A 220 -11.59 -24.56 7.58
N PRO A 221 -12.47 -25.06 6.69
CA PRO A 221 -13.33 -24.23 5.86
C PRO A 221 -14.36 -23.42 6.66
N GLU A 222 -14.84 -23.92 7.80
CA GLU A 222 -15.75 -23.17 8.67
C GLU A 222 -15.06 -21.94 9.27
N ARG A 223 -13.79 -22.10 9.68
CA ARG A 223 -13.00 -21.02 10.28
C ARG A 223 -12.58 -20.01 9.22
N ALA A 224 -12.19 -20.47 8.03
CA ALA A 224 -11.93 -19.63 6.88
C ALA A 224 -13.14 -18.74 6.53
N MET A 225 -14.34 -19.34 6.49
CA MET A 225 -15.60 -18.63 6.25
C MET A 225 -15.88 -17.58 7.34
N GLN A 226 -15.66 -17.91 8.61
CA GLN A 226 -15.84 -16.95 9.72
C GLN A 226 -14.94 -15.72 9.56
N PHE A 227 -13.65 -15.91 9.31
CA PHE A 227 -12.73 -14.79 9.10
C PHE A 227 -13.12 -13.95 7.89
N MET A 228 -13.54 -14.58 6.80
CA MET A 228 -13.96 -13.86 5.59
C MET A 228 -15.27 -13.07 5.80
N GLN A 229 -16.21 -13.61 6.57
CA GLN A 229 -17.42 -12.88 6.99
C GLN A 229 -17.09 -11.65 7.84
N ASP A 230 -16.13 -11.77 8.74
CA ASP A 230 -15.70 -10.64 9.55
C ASP A 230 -14.91 -9.62 8.71
N ALA A 231 -14.09 -10.06 7.75
CA ALA A 231 -13.37 -9.19 6.83
C ALA A 231 -14.33 -8.31 6.01
N ILE A 232 -15.39 -8.90 5.42
CA ILE A 232 -16.36 -8.16 4.61
C ILE A 232 -17.25 -7.25 5.46
N ARG A 233 -17.51 -7.59 6.73
CA ARG A 233 -18.21 -6.71 7.67
C ARG A 233 -17.40 -5.46 8.00
N LEU A 234 -16.07 -5.59 8.12
CA LEU A 234 -15.19 -4.45 8.41
C LEU A 234 -15.07 -3.50 7.22
N ASN A 235 -14.97 -4.02 5.99
CA ASN A 235 -14.91 -3.19 4.79
C ASN A 235 -15.76 -3.76 3.65
N PRO A 236 -17.08 -3.45 3.63
CA PRO A 236 -17.99 -3.96 2.60
C PRO A 236 -17.72 -3.45 1.17
N GLU A 237 -17.03 -2.32 1.07
CA GLU A 237 -16.78 -1.65 -0.20
C GLU A 237 -15.49 -2.11 -0.89
N ASP A 238 -14.64 -2.84 -0.16
CA ASP A 238 -13.41 -3.40 -0.70
C ASP A 238 -13.71 -4.48 -1.74
N ASN A 239 -13.30 -4.23 -2.98
CA ASN A 239 -13.53 -5.15 -4.09
C ASN A 239 -12.81 -6.49 -3.90
N GLN A 240 -11.59 -6.48 -3.36
CA GLN A 240 -10.84 -7.71 -3.15
C GLN A 240 -11.52 -8.56 -2.08
N VAL A 241 -11.89 -7.97 -0.95
CA VAL A 241 -12.60 -8.68 0.13
C VAL A 241 -13.92 -9.26 -0.36
N ARG A 242 -14.69 -8.52 -1.19
CA ARG A 242 -15.91 -9.05 -1.82
C ARG A 242 -15.65 -10.27 -2.69
N VAL A 243 -14.64 -10.21 -3.55
CA VAL A 243 -14.30 -11.32 -4.46
C VAL A 243 -13.89 -12.56 -3.66
N GLU A 244 -13.04 -12.39 -2.67
CA GLU A 244 -12.54 -13.48 -1.82
C GLU A 244 -13.66 -14.08 -0.94
N TYR A 245 -14.56 -13.24 -0.43
CA TYR A 245 -15.76 -13.72 0.26
C TYR A 245 -16.68 -14.54 -0.65
N MET A 246 -16.88 -14.10 -1.89
CA MET A 246 -17.69 -14.83 -2.84
C MET A 246 -17.05 -16.18 -3.23
N ASP A 247 -15.73 -16.25 -3.39
CA ASP A 247 -15.02 -17.51 -3.63
C ASP A 247 -15.17 -18.49 -2.45
N ALA A 248 -14.92 -18.01 -1.22
CA ALA A 248 -15.10 -18.80 -0.02
C ALA A 248 -16.55 -19.33 0.13
N LEU A 249 -17.54 -18.49 -0.21
CA LEU A 249 -18.96 -18.86 -0.12
C LEU A 249 -19.32 -19.94 -1.13
N GLN A 250 -18.82 -19.84 -2.36
CA GLN A 250 -19.04 -20.83 -3.41
C GLN A 250 -18.41 -22.18 -3.07
N LYS A 251 -17.22 -22.19 -2.45
CA LYS A 251 -16.57 -23.42 -1.96
C LYS A 251 -17.36 -24.09 -0.83
N SER A 252 -17.82 -23.30 0.14
CA SER A 252 -18.53 -23.80 1.32
C SER A 252 -19.95 -24.29 1.01
N HIS A 253 -20.66 -23.67 0.05
CA HIS A 253 -22.05 -23.97 -0.25
C HIS A 253 -22.22 -24.36 -1.73
N PRO A 254 -22.08 -25.66 -2.09
CA PRO A 254 -22.17 -26.11 -3.49
C PRO A 254 -23.51 -25.79 -4.16
N TRP A 255 -24.60 -25.70 -3.38
CA TRP A 255 -25.92 -25.29 -3.89
C TRP A 255 -25.93 -23.82 -4.34
N PHE A 256 -25.12 -22.96 -3.71
CA PHE A 256 -24.96 -21.57 -4.12
C PHE A 256 -24.33 -21.47 -5.52
N ARG A 257 -23.38 -22.37 -5.83
CA ARG A 257 -22.81 -22.47 -7.19
C ARG A 257 -23.88 -22.79 -8.23
N PHE A 258 -24.83 -23.68 -7.91
CA PHE A 258 -25.94 -24.01 -8.80
C PHE A 258 -26.92 -22.83 -8.99
N VAL A 259 -27.23 -22.08 -7.93
CA VAL A 259 -28.12 -20.91 -8.00
C VAL A 259 -27.47 -19.73 -8.75
N TRP A 260 -26.15 -19.57 -8.63
CA TRP A 260 -25.41 -18.43 -9.19
C TRP A 260 -24.79 -18.69 -10.58
N TRP A 261 -24.68 -19.96 -10.99
CA TRP A 261 -24.18 -20.35 -12.33
C TRP A 261 -24.98 -19.71 -13.49
N PRO A 262 -26.33 -19.65 -13.46
CA PRO A 262 -27.10 -18.96 -14.49
C PRO A 262 -26.75 -17.46 -14.60
N ALA A 263 -26.51 -16.80 -13.46
CA ALA A 263 -26.19 -15.37 -13.42
C ALA A 263 -24.80 -15.07 -14.03
N GLN A 264 -23.80 -15.90 -13.75
CA GLN A 264 -22.47 -15.79 -14.38
C GLN A 264 -22.51 -16.03 -15.89
N MET A 265 -23.32 -17.00 -16.33
CA MET A 265 -23.49 -17.29 -17.75
C MET A 265 -24.15 -16.11 -18.48
N LEU A 266 -25.15 -15.48 -17.86
CA LEU A 266 -25.86 -14.31 -18.40
C LEU A 266 -24.98 -13.06 -18.50
N GLN A 267 -24.05 -12.85 -17.56
CA GLN A 267 -23.11 -11.71 -17.63
C GLN A 267 -22.08 -11.83 -18.76
N LYS A 268 -21.79 -13.06 -19.22
CA LYS A 268 -20.87 -13.32 -20.35
C LYS A 268 -21.56 -13.29 -21.71
N LEU A 269 -22.90 -13.28 -21.75
CA LEU A 269 -23.67 -13.24 -22.98
C LEU A 269 -23.73 -11.81 -23.52
N SER A 270 -23.47 -11.65 -24.83
CA SER A 270 -23.59 -10.36 -25.50
C SER A 270 -25.02 -9.82 -25.34
N PRO A 271 -25.20 -8.51 -25.08
CA PRO A 271 -26.53 -7.89 -24.94
C PRO A 271 -27.49 -8.22 -26.09
N TRP A 272 -26.96 -8.39 -27.32
CA TRP A 272 -27.76 -8.76 -28.49
C TRP A 272 -28.29 -10.19 -28.45
N ILE A 273 -27.56 -11.12 -27.83
CA ILE A 273 -28.04 -12.51 -27.66
C ILE A 273 -29.23 -12.51 -26.69
N LEU A 274 -29.20 -11.66 -25.66
CA LEU A 274 -30.34 -11.48 -24.75
C LEU A 274 -31.55 -10.93 -25.50
N VAL A 275 -31.37 -9.98 -26.43
CA VAL A 275 -32.44 -9.42 -27.28
C VAL A 275 -33.03 -10.46 -28.24
N ILE A 276 -32.19 -11.31 -28.84
CA ILE A 276 -32.64 -12.39 -29.74
C ILE A 276 -33.42 -13.46 -28.96
N LEU A 277 -32.91 -13.85 -27.78
CA LEU A 277 -33.63 -14.71 -26.84
C LEU A 277 -34.97 -14.07 -26.44
N TRP A 278 -35.00 -12.76 -26.23
CA TRP A 278 -36.19 -12.00 -25.92
C TRP A 278 -37.24 -12.06 -27.04
N ALA A 279 -36.82 -11.83 -28.29
CA ALA A 279 -37.69 -11.88 -29.46
C ALA A 279 -38.22 -13.30 -29.68
N ALA A 280 -37.38 -14.32 -29.53
CA ALA A 280 -37.79 -15.73 -29.64
C ALA A 280 -38.78 -16.13 -28.53
N PHE A 281 -38.56 -15.69 -27.30
CA PHE A 281 -39.41 -16.01 -26.15
C PHE A 281 -40.78 -15.31 -26.24
N ALA A 282 -40.82 -14.07 -26.74
CA ALA A 282 -42.05 -13.33 -26.98
C ALA A 282 -42.94 -13.97 -28.06
N ILE A 283 -42.34 -14.68 -29.02
CA ILE A 283 -43.07 -15.39 -30.10
C ILE A 283 -43.62 -16.73 -29.61
N ILE A 284 -42.94 -17.41 -28.68
CA ILE A 284 -43.23 -18.82 -28.33
C ILE A 284 -44.28 -18.95 -27.21
N GLN A 285 -44.20 -18.19 -26.10
CA GLN A 285 -45.24 -18.21 -25.05
C GLN A 285 -45.25 -16.94 -24.16
N PRO A 286 -46.17 -15.97 -24.37
CA PRO A 286 -46.22 -14.72 -23.59
C PRO A 286 -46.56 -14.90 -22.10
N THR A 287 -47.13 -16.05 -21.71
CA THR A 287 -47.46 -16.37 -20.30
C THR A 287 -46.24 -16.68 -19.44
N LEU A 288 -45.19 -17.26 -20.02
CA LEU A 288 -43.93 -17.54 -19.31
C LEU A 288 -43.14 -16.25 -19.01
N LEU A 289 -43.33 -15.19 -19.81
CA LEU A 289 -42.70 -13.89 -19.58
C LEU A 289 -43.19 -13.27 -18.27
N ILE A 290 -44.49 -13.37 -18.00
CA ILE A 290 -45.10 -12.89 -16.75
C ILE A 290 -44.58 -13.72 -15.58
N ALA A 291 -44.52 -15.05 -15.70
CA ALA A 291 -43.97 -15.92 -14.68
C ALA A 291 -42.49 -15.64 -14.40
N PHE A 292 -41.69 -15.33 -15.44
CA PHE A 292 -40.28 -14.98 -15.31
C PHE A 292 -40.07 -13.60 -14.69
N ILE A 293 -40.88 -12.59 -15.03
CA ILE A 293 -40.84 -11.27 -14.38
C ILE A 293 -41.20 -11.42 -12.89
N VAL A 294 -42.25 -12.20 -12.57
CA VAL A 294 -42.63 -12.50 -11.19
C VAL A 294 -41.50 -13.26 -10.47
N LEU A 295 -40.83 -14.20 -11.12
CA LEU A 295 -39.67 -14.90 -10.56
C LEU A 295 -38.47 -13.95 -10.34
N HIS A 296 -38.19 -13.06 -11.29
CA HIS A 296 -37.05 -12.13 -11.19
C HIS A 296 -37.28 -11.10 -10.09
N VAL A 297 -38.48 -10.54 -10.03
CA VAL A 297 -38.90 -9.64 -8.96
C VAL A 297 -38.87 -10.38 -7.63
N SER A 298 -39.46 -11.58 -7.51
CA SER A 298 -39.41 -12.33 -6.25
C SER A 298 -37.98 -12.68 -5.83
N THR A 299 -37.08 -13.04 -6.74
CA THR A 299 -35.66 -13.25 -6.41
C THR A 299 -34.99 -11.98 -5.89
N TYR A 300 -35.28 -10.81 -6.46
CA TYR A 300 -34.78 -9.52 -5.99
C TYR A 300 -35.30 -9.18 -4.57
N TRP A 301 -36.59 -9.39 -4.32
CA TRP A 301 -37.21 -9.15 -3.02
C TRP A 301 -36.77 -10.17 -1.95
N ILE A 302 -36.59 -11.44 -2.32
CA ILE A 302 -36.08 -12.51 -1.44
C ILE A 302 -34.61 -12.25 -1.09
N SER A 303 -33.78 -11.87 -2.06
CA SER A 303 -32.38 -11.50 -1.83
C SER A 303 -32.28 -10.32 -0.85
N ARG A 304 -33.04 -9.26 -1.09
CA ARG A 304 -33.06 -8.07 -0.23
C ARG A 304 -33.61 -8.35 1.16
N GLY A 305 -34.68 -9.16 1.27
CA GLY A 305 -35.27 -9.55 2.55
C GLY A 305 -34.39 -10.48 3.37
N PHE A 306 -33.72 -11.45 2.73
CA PHE A 306 -32.83 -12.40 3.40
C PHE A 306 -31.55 -11.73 3.91
N VAL A 307 -30.96 -10.82 3.12
CA VAL A 307 -29.81 -10.01 3.53
C VAL A 307 -30.20 -9.10 4.69
N ASN A 308 -31.35 -8.43 4.63
CA ASN A 308 -31.81 -7.57 5.73
C ASN A 308 -32.12 -8.34 7.01
N TRP A 309 -32.75 -9.51 6.91
CA TRP A 309 -33.06 -10.33 8.09
C TRP A 309 -31.81 -10.85 8.79
N LYS A 310 -30.81 -11.31 8.02
CA LYS A 310 -29.56 -11.86 8.56
C LYS A 310 -28.62 -10.78 9.13
N VAL A 311 -28.74 -9.53 8.67
CA VAL A 311 -27.88 -8.40 9.10
C VAL A 311 -28.54 -7.54 10.19
N TYR A 312 -29.85 -7.29 10.13
CA TYR A 312 -30.54 -6.32 11.00
C TYR A 312 -31.65 -6.90 11.88
N GLY A 313 -31.98 -8.20 11.76
CA GLY A 313 -33.00 -8.86 12.59
C GLY A 313 -34.46 -8.41 12.35
N LYS A 314 -34.73 -7.62 11.30
CA LYS A 314 -36.07 -7.17 10.88
C LYS A 314 -36.27 -7.39 9.38
N LEU A 315 -37.47 -7.81 8.98
CA LEU A 315 -37.80 -8.07 7.57
C LEU A 315 -37.91 -6.80 6.71
N TRP A 316 -38.20 -5.65 7.33
CA TRP A 316 -38.38 -4.36 6.65
C TRP A 316 -37.85 -3.23 7.53
N VAL A 317 -37.07 -2.32 6.94
CA VAL A 317 -36.79 -0.99 7.52
C VAL A 317 -37.77 -0.04 6.83
N SER A 318 -38.60 0.65 7.62
CA SER A 318 -39.54 1.68 7.15
C SER A 318 -38.81 2.88 6.58
#